data_AF-A0A1Y3WSW8-F1
#
_entry.id   AF-A0A1Y3WSW8-F1
#
_cell.length_a   1.000
_cell.length_b   1.000
_cell.length_c   1.000
_cell.angle_alpha   90.00
_cell.angle_beta   90.00
_cell.angle_gamma   90.00
#
_symmetry.space_group_name_H-M   'P 1'
#
loop_
_entity.id
_entity.type
_entity.pdbx_description
1 polymer ?
#
loop_
_entity_poly.entity_id
_entity_poly.type
_entity_poly.pdbx_seq_one_letter_code
_entity_poly.pdbx_strand_id
1 'polypeptide(L)'
;MASIHQKYQEAIRLYAETDLSAVQIAKACNVEVAGFRAYLGRHHRDLLLKRYGMEGMECSVKLRSKRGQRPDAHLKYKEAVEACDNLSYIRLSISEIARMFGVTATGLGNFLRLHYPDVLERREKAKLRLGIADNTWRGARRQCAEVYTQAVEMYKTTDMTISEVAEFCGVSIGGLSQHLRFYHKEVIEKRFSEREQAKKGKKKIGHISGNGRKHVPDPETVERYREALELYRNTNLIVKDIVQRAGVPLEGFRYYLRTWHRDLMLERRGMSAAGKDRDDIDLSITKRYLKSTSAKYADAIDSLKANPRQVAKVAAEFGLHPETFRMYLKEHEPELSKRLGMMKAANGKTVSRQAAEKYAEAVRLYETTDEELKSIARRLGLVYNSLGGYVRRNCPEAKQRHEAIVAKKKTD
;
A
#
# COMPACT_ATOMS: atom_id res chain seq x y z
N MET A 1 31.67 -19.22 -10.75
CA MET A 1 30.88 -19.99 -9.75
C MET A 1 31.74 -20.92 -8.87
N ALA A 2 32.92 -21.41 -9.31
CA ALA A 2 33.77 -22.34 -8.54
C ALA A 2 34.43 -21.77 -7.26
N SER A 3 34.50 -20.45 -7.07
CA SER A 3 35.25 -19.82 -5.97
C SER A 3 34.56 -19.90 -4.59
N ILE A 4 33.23 -19.92 -4.52
CA ILE A 4 32.50 -19.84 -3.23
C ILE A 4 32.45 -21.21 -2.54
N HIS A 5 32.31 -22.31 -3.30
CA HIS A 5 32.30 -23.67 -2.73
C HIS A 5 33.67 -24.04 -2.14
N GLN A 6 34.76 -23.71 -2.83
CA GLN A 6 36.13 -23.91 -2.33
C GLN A 6 36.39 -23.12 -1.04
N LYS A 7 35.89 -21.88 -0.95
CA LYS A 7 36.05 -21.02 0.24
C LYS A 7 35.51 -21.65 1.53
N TYR A 8 34.43 -22.43 1.46
CA TYR A 8 33.79 -23.03 2.65
C TYR A 8 34.07 -24.52 2.79
N GLN A 9 34.84 -25.14 1.90
CA GLN A 9 35.05 -26.60 1.87
C GLN A 9 35.55 -27.16 3.20
N GLU A 10 36.62 -26.57 3.75
CA GLU A 10 37.18 -27.00 5.04
C GLU A 10 36.21 -26.75 6.20
N ALA A 11 35.49 -25.62 6.17
CA ALA A 11 34.50 -25.29 7.19
C ALA A 11 33.31 -26.27 7.18
N ILE A 12 32.88 -26.74 6.00
CA ILE A 12 31.81 -27.74 5.85
C ILE A 12 32.28 -29.09 6.40
N ARG A 13 33.51 -29.49 6.07
CA ARG A 13 34.12 -30.73 6.59
C ARG A 13 34.14 -30.73 8.12
N LEU A 14 34.67 -29.66 8.73
CA LEU A 14 34.67 -29.51 10.18
C LEU A 14 33.24 -29.48 10.76
N TYR A 15 32.27 -28.92 10.04
CA TYR A 15 30.88 -28.91 10.49
C TYR A 15 30.23 -30.30 10.46
N ALA A 16 30.60 -31.15 9.51
CA ALA A 16 30.10 -32.51 9.42
C ALA A 16 30.78 -33.46 10.42
N GLU A 17 32.08 -33.28 10.65
CA GLU A 17 32.92 -34.23 11.41
C GLU A 17 33.07 -33.87 12.90
N THR A 18 32.80 -32.63 13.31
CA THR A 18 33.03 -32.16 14.69
C THR A 18 31.78 -31.56 15.34
N ASP A 19 31.75 -31.53 16.68
CA ASP A 19 30.72 -30.84 17.48
C ASP A 19 30.99 -29.33 17.66
N LEU A 20 32.02 -28.79 17.00
CA LEU A 20 32.37 -27.38 17.11
C LEU A 20 31.22 -26.49 16.62
N SER A 21 30.97 -25.39 17.32
CA SER A 21 29.95 -24.43 16.90
C SER A 21 30.34 -23.76 15.57
N ALA A 22 29.35 -23.31 14.80
CA ALA A 22 29.60 -22.58 13.56
C ALA A 22 30.48 -21.32 13.75
N VAL A 23 30.52 -20.75 14.96
CA VAL A 23 31.41 -19.62 15.30
C VAL A 23 32.86 -20.10 15.44
N GLN A 24 33.08 -21.20 16.16
CA GLN A 24 34.40 -21.79 16.34
C GLN A 24 34.98 -22.26 15.01
N ILE A 25 34.16 -22.93 14.18
CA ILE A 25 34.56 -23.38 12.83
C ILE A 25 34.89 -22.19 11.94
N ALA A 26 34.03 -21.17 11.91
CA ALA A 26 34.29 -19.98 11.10
C ALA A 26 35.58 -19.26 11.50
N LYS A 27 35.86 -19.19 12.81
CA LYS A 27 37.12 -18.65 13.34
C LYS A 27 38.32 -19.51 12.95
N ALA A 28 38.20 -20.84 13.06
CA ALA A 28 39.27 -21.77 12.70
C ALA A 28 39.61 -21.73 11.21
N CYS A 29 38.59 -21.59 10.34
CA CYS A 29 38.77 -21.52 8.89
C CYS A 29 38.98 -20.09 8.36
N ASN A 30 39.08 -19.08 9.23
CA ASN A 30 39.19 -17.66 8.87
C ASN A 30 38.10 -17.20 7.87
N VAL A 31 36.85 -17.62 8.09
CA VAL A 31 35.70 -17.20 7.29
C VAL A 31 34.71 -16.38 8.11
N GLU A 32 33.95 -15.52 7.43
CA GLU A 32 32.91 -14.74 8.08
C GLU A 32 31.79 -15.66 8.59
N VAL A 33 31.46 -15.58 9.88
CA VAL A 33 30.43 -16.40 10.54
C VAL A 33 29.08 -16.28 9.84
N ALA A 34 28.67 -15.06 9.48
CA ALA A 34 27.39 -14.81 8.84
C ALA A 34 27.34 -15.41 7.43
N GLY A 35 28.40 -15.19 6.64
CA GLY A 35 28.57 -15.78 5.31
C GLY A 35 28.54 -17.32 5.34
N PHE A 36 29.27 -17.94 6.27
CA PHE A 36 29.31 -19.39 6.44
C PHE A 36 27.94 -19.98 6.83
N ARG A 37 27.23 -19.38 7.80
CA ARG A 37 25.89 -19.81 8.19
C ARG A 37 24.88 -19.69 7.05
N ALA A 38 24.94 -18.60 6.29
CA ALA A 38 24.06 -18.39 5.14
C ALA A 38 24.37 -19.41 4.03
N TYR A 39 25.64 -19.72 3.83
CA TYR A 39 26.07 -20.74 2.88
C TYR A 39 25.59 -22.15 3.28
N LEU A 40 25.78 -22.56 4.55
CA LEU A 40 25.22 -23.81 5.07
C LEU A 40 23.71 -23.89 4.89
N GLY A 41 22.99 -22.80 5.19
CA GLY A 41 21.53 -22.75 5.06
C GLY A 41 21.03 -22.93 3.63
N ARG A 42 21.80 -22.47 2.62
CA ARG A 42 21.43 -22.55 1.20
C ARG A 42 21.89 -23.83 0.53
N HIS A 43 23.08 -24.33 0.85
CA HIS A 43 23.73 -25.41 0.10
C HIS A 43 23.88 -26.72 0.89
N HIS A 44 23.89 -26.67 2.22
CA HIS A 44 24.06 -27.85 3.09
C HIS A 44 23.03 -27.86 4.22
N ARG A 45 21.76 -27.72 3.82
CA ARG A 45 20.61 -27.67 4.74
C ARG A 45 20.42 -29.00 5.49
N ASP A 46 20.80 -30.09 4.86
CA ASP A 46 20.88 -31.47 5.36
C ASP A 46 21.84 -31.59 6.55
N LEU A 47 23.07 -31.05 6.46
CA LEU A 47 24.02 -31.05 7.58
C LEU A 47 23.50 -30.27 8.78
N LEU A 48 22.79 -29.16 8.51
CA LEU A 48 22.08 -28.42 9.55
C LEU A 48 20.97 -29.26 10.17
N LEU A 49 20.13 -29.94 9.39
CA LEU A 49 19.06 -30.78 9.93
C LEU A 49 19.62 -31.91 10.80
N LYS A 50 20.67 -32.60 10.33
CA LYS A 50 21.35 -33.67 11.06
C LYS A 50 21.85 -33.22 12.43
N ARG A 51 22.56 -32.09 12.50
CA ARG A 51 23.08 -31.56 13.77
C ARG A 51 21.98 -31.13 14.74
N TYR A 52 20.81 -30.77 14.23
CA TYR A 52 19.64 -30.45 15.05
C TYR A 52 18.78 -31.67 15.38
N GLY A 53 19.21 -32.89 15.04
CA GLY A 53 18.48 -34.13 15.30
C GLY A 53 17.23 -34.29 14.44
N MET A 54 17.17 -33.64 13.28
CA MET A 54 16.04 -33.65 12.35
C MET A 54 16.43 -34.30 11.01
N GLU A 55 17.28 -35.32 11.06
CA GLU A 55 17.71 -36.06 9.87
C GLU A 55 16.51 -36.69 9.17
N GLY A 56 16.45 -36.57 7.84
CA GLY A 56 15.32 -37.07 7.03
C GLY A 56 14.08 -36.17 6.98
N MET A 57 14.06 -35.03 7.69
CA MET A 57 12.98 -34.04 7.52
C MET A 57 13.13 -33.23 6.23
N GLU A 58 12.00 -32.71 5.71
CA GLU A 58 12.03 -31.82 4.56
C GLU A 58 12.88 -30.57 4.83
N CYS A 59 13.60 -30.10 3.79
CA CYS A 59 14.42 -28.88 3.86
C CYS A 59 13.62 -27.62 4.26
N SER A 60 12.30 -27.64 4.04
CA SER A 60 11.33 -26.60 4.38
C SER A 60 11.09 -26.44 5.89
N VAL A 61 11.40 -27.47 6.69
CA VAL A 61 11.19 -27.47 8.14
C VAL A 61 12.07 -26.43 8.80
N LYS A 62 11.53 -25.68 9.76
CA LYS A 62 12.30 -24.70 10.52
C LYS A 62 13.18 -25.40 11.54
N LEU A 63 14.47 -25.04 11.59
CA LEU A 63 15.42 -25.56 12.58
C LEU A 63 14.99 -25.35 14.03
N ARG A 64 14.20 -24.29 14.27
CA ARG A 64 13.77 -23.87 15.59
C ARG A 64 12.35 -23.29 15.48
N SER A 65 11.56 -23.55 16.50
CA SER A 65 10.31 -22.84 16.69
C SER A 65 10.59 -21.35 16.95
N LYS A 66 9.67 -20.47 16.52
CA LYS A 66 9.74 -19.03 16.83
C LYS A 66 9.56 -18.74 18.32
N ARG A 67 9.02 -19.72 19.08
CA ARG A 67 8.57 -19.60 20.47
C ARG A 67 8.90 -20.88 21.24
N GLY A 68 8.99 -20.74 22.55
CA GLY A 68 9.22 -21.85 23.46
C GLY A 68 10.65 -21.89 23.99
N GLN A 69 10.88 -22.88 24.85
CA GLN A 69 12.17 -23.16 25.45
C GLN A 69 13.14 -23.62 24.36
N ARG A 70 14.37 -23.08 24.39
CA ARG A 70 15.41 -23.61 23.53
C ARG A 70 15.90 -24.96 24.10
N PRO A 71 16.16 -25.99 23.27
CA PRO A 71 16.61 -27.30 23.76
C PRO A 71 17.88 -27.25 24.61
N ASP A 72 18.84 -26.40 24.24
CA ASP A 72 20.08 -26.15 24.99
C ASP A 72 19.82 -25.55 26.37
N ALA A 73 18.93 -24.57 26.44
CA ALA A 73 18.49 -23.99 27.71
C ALA A 73 17.70 -24.98 28.56
N HIS A 74 16.88 -25.85 27.93
CA HIS A 74 16.21 -26.94 28.63
C HIS A 74 17.22 -27.84 29.31
N LEU A 75 18.16 -28.40 28.54
CA LEU A 75 19.16 -29.31 29.06
C LEU A 75 19.98 -28.68 30.21
N LYS A 76 20.36 -27.41 30.07
CA LYS A 76 21.11 -26.67 31.09
C LYS A 76 20.36 -26.55 32.43
N TYR A 77 19.05 -26.32 32.42
CA TYR A 77 18.28 -26.03 33.63
C TYR A 77 17.40 -27.20 34.10
N LYS A 78 17.26 -28.28 33.32
CA LYS A 78 16.32 -29.37 33.55
C LYS A 78 16.41 -29.93 34.98
N GLU A 79 17.59 -30.39 35.38
CA GLU A 79 17.81 -31.00 36.70
C GLU A 79 17.51 -30.02 37.85
N ALA A 80 17.93 -28.76 37.69
CA ALA A 80 17.67 -27.71 38.68
C ALA A 80 16.17 -27.35 38.78
N VAL A 81 15.43 -27.41 37.67
CA VAL A 81 13.97 -27.22 37.64
C VAL A 81 13.27 -28.39 38.34
N GLU A 82 13.67 -29.63 38.05
CA GLU A 82 13.14 -30.83 38.71
C GLU A 82 13.38 -30.78 40.23
N ALA A 83 14.57 -30.36 40.66
CA ALA A 83 14.86 -30.15 42.08
C ALA A 83 14.01 -29.03 42.70
N CYS A 84 13.65 -28.00 41.94
CA CYS A 84 12.75 -26.94 42.43
C CYS A 84 11.30 -27.43 42.62
N ASP A 85 10.84 -28.40 41.83
CA ASP A 85 9.49 -29.00 41.97
C ASP A 85 9.47 -30.14 43.01
N ASN A 86 10.63 -30.68 43.37
CA ASN A 86 10.75 -31.79 44.32
C ASN A 86 10.71 -31.32 45.79
N LEU A 87 9.85 -31.97 46.58
CA LEU A 87 9.66 -31.69 48.01
C LEU A 87 10.90 -31.98 48.86
N SER A 88 11.77 -32.91 48.46
CA SER A 88 13.02 -33.20 49.19
C SER A 88 13.91 -31.96 49.32
N TYR A 89 13.84 -31.05 48.34
CA TYR A 89 14.60 -29.81 48.34
C TYR A 89 13.79 -28.61 48.84
N ILE A 90 12.58 -28.78 49.38
CA ILE A 90 11.65 -27.68 49.70
C ILE A 90 12.24 -26.63 50.66
N ARG A 91 13.15 -27.05 51.55
CA ARG A 91 13.83 -26.18 52.51
C ARG A 91 14.84 -25.23 51.85
N LEU A 92 15.40 -25.63 50.70
CA LEU A 92 16.38 -24.82 49.99
C LEU A 92 15.72 -23.64 49.24
N SER A 93 16.44 -22.54 49.13
CA SER A 93 16.13 -21.45 48.22
C SER A 93 16.46 -21.81 46.77
N ILE A 94 15.84 -21.12 45.81
CA ILE A 94 16.15 -21.30 44.38
C ILE A 94 17.63 -21.00 44.10
N SER A 95 18.23 -20.05 44.84
CA SER A 95 19.64 -19.70 44.71
C SER A 95 20.56 -20.82 45.20
N GLU A 96 20.19 -21.54 46.26
CA GLU A 96 20.97 -22.68 46.76
C GLU A 96 20.86 -23.88 45.82
N ILE A 97 19.65 -24.16 45.32
CA ILE A 97 19.45 -25.17 44.27
C ILE A 97 20.29 -24.81 43.04
N ALA A 98 20.28 -23.56 42.60
CA ALA A 98 21.07 -23.13 41.47
C ALA A 98 22.57 -23.43 41.65
N ARG A 99 23.14 -23.13 42.82
CA ARG A 99 24.55 -23.44 43.13
C ARG A 99 24.82 -24.94 43.14
N MET A 100 23.91 -25.75 43.69
CA MET A 100 24.03 -27.21 43.74
C MET A 100 24.17 -27.82 42.34
N PHE A 101 23.43 -27.30 41.36
CA PHE A 101 23.46 -27.77 39.96
C PHE A 101 24.40 -26.96 39.06
N GLY A 102 25.29 -26.11 39.64
CA GLY A 102 26.26 -25.34 38.87
C GLY A 102 25.65 -24.30 37.90
N VAL A 103 24.41 -23.87 38.14
CA VAL A 103 23.72 -22.87 37.31
C VAL A 103 23.63 -21.52 38.02
N THR A 104 23.54 -20.45 37.24
CA THR A 104 23.39 -19.09 37.78
C THR A 104 22.02 -18.92 38.42
N ALA A 105 21.97 -18.46 39.68
CA ALA A 105 20.72 -18.24 40.42
C ALA A 105 19.73 -17.31 39.70
N THR A 106 20.21 -16.21 39.13
CA THR A 106 19.41 -15.27 38.33
C THR A 106 18.89 -15.92 37.05
N GLY A 107 19.73 -16.71 36.38
CA GLY A 107 19.36 -17.48 35.19
C GLY A 107 18.27 -18.50 35.49
N LEU A 108 18.42 -19.33 36.52
CA LEU A 108 17.41 -20.32 36.93
C LEU A 108 16.09 -19.64 37.32
N GLY A 109 16.15 -18.55 38.10
CA GLY A 109 14.94 -17.81 38.49
C GLY A 109 14.19 -17.21 37.29
N ASN A 110 14.90 -16.63 36.33
CA ASN A 110 14.31 -16.15 35.08
C ASN A 110 13.73 -17.29 34.24
N PHE A 111 14.43 -18.42 34.22
CA PHE A 111 14.05 -19.60 33.49
C PHE A 111 12.72 -20.20 34.00
N LEU A 112 12.60 -20.33 35.32
CA LEU A 112 11.37 -20.76 36.01
C LEU A 112 10.20 -19.80 35.74
N ARG A 113 10.37 -18.48 35.92
CA ARG A 113 9.29 -17.51 35.64
C ARG A 113 8.78 -17.57 34.20
N LEU A 114 9.68 -17.78 33.26
CA LEU A 114 9.33 -17.79 31.84
C LEU A 114 8.61 -19.07 31.43
N HIS A 115 9.16 -20.24 31.81
CA HIS A 115 8.73 -21.54 31.27
C HIS A 115 7.99 -22.44 32.27
N TYR A 116 8.19 -22.26 33.57
CA TYR A 116 7.62 -23.09 34.63
C TYR A 116 7.06 -22.25 35.80
N PRO A 117 6.15 -21.28 35.53
CA PRO A 117 5.58 -20.44 36.60
C PRO A 117 4.86 -21.30 37.66
N ASP A 118 4.18 -22.37 37.23
CA ASP A 118 3.42 -23.26 38.11
C ASP A 118 4.32 -23.98 39.14
N VAL A 119 5.59 -24.25 38.80
CA VAL A 119 6.55 -24.85 39.75
C VAL A 119 6.79 -23.88 40.91
N LEU A 120 6.88 -22.58 40.63
CA LEU A 120 7.04 -21.56 41.67
C LEU A 120 5.80 -21.50 42.57
N GLU A 121 4.60 -21.51 41.97
CA GLU A 121 3.33 -21.48 42.70
C GLU A 121 3.13 -22.71 43.58
N ARG A 122 3.40 -23.91 43.04
CA ARG A 122 3.30 -25.17 43.81
C ARG A 122 4.27 -25.19 44.97
N ARG A 123 5.53 -24.80 44.73
CA ARG A 123 6.57 -24.75 45.75
C ARG A 123 6.20 -23.78 46.87
N GLU A 124 5.63 -22.62 46.54
CA GLU A 124 5.16 -21.64 47.53
C GLU A 124 4.00 -22.18 48.37
N LYS A 125 2.99 -22.79 47.74
CA LYS A 125 1.89 -23.48 48.44
C LYS A 125 2.40 -24.59 49.35
N ALA A 126 3.39 -25.37 48.92
CA ALA A 126 4.00 -26.41 49.75
C ALA A 126 4.74 -25.83 50.97
N LYS A 127 5.50 -24.74 50.80
CA LYS A 127 6.16 -24.05 51.91
C LYS A 127 5.15 -23.50 52.93
N LEU A 128 4.06 -22.89 52.46
CA LEU A 128 2.98 -22.39 53.32
C LEU A 128 2.34 -23.52 54.13
N ARG A 129 2.02 -24.64 53.49
CA ARG A 129 1.46 -25.82 54.17
C ARG A 129 2.39 -26.41 55.23
N LEU A 130 3.70 -26.36 55.00
CA LEU A 130 4.71 -26.89 55.93
C LEU A 130 5.13 -25.88 57.02
N GLY A 131 4.61 -24.65 57.00
CA GLY A 131 5.02 -23.59 57.93
C GLY A 131 6.45 -23.08 57.73
N ILE A 132 7.07 -23.37 56.57
CA ILE A 132 8.45 -22.95 56.20
C ILE A 132 8.39 -21.77 55.21
N ALA A 133 7.25 -21.07 55.17
CA ALA A 133 7.10 -19.91 54.31
C ALA A 133 8.08 -18.81 54.75
N ASP A 134 8.87 -18.34 53.80
CA ASP A 134 9.86 -17.29 54.02
C ASP A 134 9.22 -15.88 54.02
N ASN A 135 7.88 -15.80 53.95
CA ASN A 135 7.07 -14.56 53.83
C ASN A 135 7.60 -13.60 52.74
N THR A 136 8.38 -14.12 51.79
CA THR A 136 8.90 -13.32 50.69
C THR A 136 7.89 -13.24 49.58
N TRP A 137 7.60 -12.03 49.12
CA TRP A 137 6.62 -11.82 48.06
C TRP A 137 7.18 -12.28 46.70
N ARG A 138 6.51 -13.27 46.07
CA ARG A 138 6.94 -13.90 44.82
C ARG A 138 6.07 -13.44 43.66
N GLY A 139 6.39 -12.26 43.13
CA GLY A 139 5.79 -11.65 41.95
C GLY A 139 6.70 -10.55 41.38
N ALA A 140 6.16 -9.61 40.59
CA ALA A 140 6.87 -8.39 40.17
C ALA A 140 6.97 -7.34 41.28
N ARG A 141 8.14 -7.13 41.92
CA ARG A 141 8.23 -6.34 43.18
C ARG A 141 7.37 -5.08 43.10
N ARG A 142 6.60 -4.73 44.14
CA ARG A 142 5.63 -3.60 44.09
C ARG A 142 6.20 -2.34 43.41
N GLN A 143 7.37 -1.91 43.85
CA GLN A 143 8.12 -0.80 43.24
C GLN A 143 8.38 -0.99 41.73
N CYS A 144 8.76 -2.19 41.30
CA CYS A 144 8.95 -2.50 39.88
C CYS A 144 7.62 -2.55 39.11
N ALA A 145 6.55 -3.08 39.71
CA ALA A 145 5.23 -3.10 39.09
C ALA A 145 4.72 -1.67 38.85
N GLU A 146 4.88 -0.79 39.84
CA GLU A 146 4.53 0.64 39.74
C GLU A 146 5.32 1.32 38.61
N VAL A 147 6.64 1.13 38.55
CA VAL A 147 7.50 1.70 37.49
C VAL A 147 7.05 1.30 36.08
N TYR A 148 6.61 0.04 35.89
CA TYR A 148 6.18 -0.45 34.58
C TYR A 148 4.69 -0.30 34.32
N THR A 149 3.86 0.13 35.28
CA THR A 149 2.40 0.16 35.14
C THR A 149 1.97 0.98 33.93
N GLN A 150 2.50 2.21 33.80
CA GLN A 150 2.20 3.08 32.66
C GLN A 150 2.66 2.47 31.32
N ALA A 151 3.87 1.88 31.30
CA ALA A 151 4.43 1.26 30.11
C ALA A 151 3.63 0.02 29.66
N VAL A 152 3.15 -0.79 30.60
CA VAL A 152 2.29 -1.95 30.32
C VAL A 152 0.96 -1.48 29.74
N GLU A 153 0.33 -0.48 30.34
CA GLU A 153 -0.95 0.03 29.87
C GLU A 153 -0.83 0.68 28.47
N MET A 154 0.22 1.45 28.24
CA MET A 154 0.52 2.01 26.93
C MET A 154 0.75 0.92 25.88
N TYR A 155 1.49 -0.14 26.21
CA TYR A 155 1.73 -1.24 25.28
C TYR A 155 0.47 -2.07 24.97
N LYS A 156 -0.49 -2.12 25.90
CA LYS A 156 -1.80 -2.76 25.72
C LYS A 156 -2.74 -1.97 24.83
N THR A 157 -2.76 -0.65 24.99
CA THR A 157 -3.74 0.26 24.36
C THR A 157 -3.26 0.83 23.04
N THR A 158 -1.95 0.98 22.85
CA THR A 158 -1.36 1.58 21.66
C THR A 158 -0.68 0.56 20.75
N ASP A 159 -0.50 0.96 19.49
CA ASP A 159 0.24 0.17 18.50
C ASP A 159 1.76 0.33 18.58
N MET A 160 2.27 1.00 19.61
CA MET A 160 3.70 1.27 19.78
C MET A 160 4.49 -0.02 20.02
N THR A 161 5.75 0.01 19.59
CA THR A 161 6.75 -1.04 19.86
C THR A 161 7.26 -0.95 21.29
N ILE A 162 7.85 -2.04 21.79
CA ILE A 162 8.43 -2.04 23.15
C ILE A 162 9.49 -0.95 23.30
N SER A 163 10.26 -0.67 22.24
CA SER A 163 11.28 0.39 22.24
C SER A 163 10.66 1.78 22.38
N GLU A 164 9.64 2.09 21.58
CA GLU A 164 8.96 3.40 21.62
C GLU A 164 8.25 3.62 22.97
N VAL A 165 7.61 2.59 23.52
CA VAL A 165 6.97 2.67 24.85
C VAL A 165 8.03 2.84 25.95
N ALA A 166 9.14 2.12 25.87
CA ALA A 166 10.21 2.23 26.85
C ALA A 166 10.84 3.63 26.86
N GLU A 167 11.07 4.19 25.68
CA GLU A 167 11.56 5.56 25.50
C GLU A 167 10.55 6.58 26.06
N PHE A 168 9.26 6.46 25.70
CA PHE A 168 8.21 7.37 26.16
C PHE A 168 8.05 7.34 27.69
N CYS A 169 8.09 6.16 28.30
CA CYS A 169 7.94 6.00 29.74
C CYS A 169 9.26 6.16 30.53
N GLY A 170 10.39 6.41 29.86
CA GLY A 170 11.70 6.56 30.51
C GLY A 170 12.20 5.27 31.19
N VAL A 171 11.81 4.09 30.71
CA VAL A 171 12.19 2.80 31.28
C VAL A 171 13.16 2.03 30.38
N SER A 172 13.93 1.10 30.96
CA SER A 172 14.81 0.23 30.16
C SER A 172 14.02 -0.70 29.24
N ILE A 173 14.37 -0.71 27.94
CA ILE A 173 13.79 -1.63 26.93
C ILE A 173 13.90 -3.08 27.40
N GLY A 174 15.08 -3.49 27.89
CA GLY A 174 15.32 -4.85 28.37
C GLY A 174 14.47 -5.20 29.58
N GLY A 175 14.36 -4.26 30.52
CA GLY A 175 13.57 -4.42 31.74
C GLY A 175 12.06 -4.51 31.46
N LEU A 176 11.52 -3.61 30.62
CA LEU A 176 10.12 -3.65 30.19
C LEU A 176 9.81 -4.95 29.45
N SER A 177 10.69 -5.35 28.52
CA SER A 177 10.54 -6.61 27.77
C SER A 177 10.53 -7.83 28.69
N GLN A 178 11.36 -7.83 29.74
CA GLN A 178 11.40 -8.90 30.73
C GLN A 178 10.15 -8.90 31.62
N HIS A 179 9.73 -7.72 32.09
CA HIS A 179 8.53 -7.56 32.92
C HIS A 179 7.28 -8.06 32.19
N LEU A 180 7.09 -7.66 30.92
CA LEU A 180 5.99 -8.15 30.09
C LEU A 180 6.03 -9.68 29.91
N ARG A 181 7.21 -10.27 29.66
CA ARG A 181 7.35 -11.72 29.50
C ARG A 181 7.05 -12.52 30.77
N PHE A 182 7.29 -11.95 31.93
CA PHE A 182 7.10 -12.65 33.20
C PHE A 182 5.67 -12.52 33.72
N TYR A 183 5.08 -11.33 33.61
CA TYR A 183 3.84 -11.00 34.32
C TYR A 183 2.67 -10.64 33.41
N HIS A 184 2.91 -10.37 32.11
CA HIS A 184 1.89 -9.96 31.14
C HIS A 184 1.98 -10.77 29.84
N LYS A 185 2.02 -12.11 29.98
CA LYS A 185 2.19 -13.05 28.85
C LYS A 185 1.04 -12.91 27.85
N GLU A 186 -0.17 -12.71 28.35
CA GLU A 186 -1.40 -12.49 27.60
C GLU A 186 -1.30 -11.30 26.63
N VAL A 187 -0.65 -10.21 27.05
CA VAL A 187 -0.46 -9.02 26.21
C VAL A 187 0.49 -9.32 25.05
N ILE A 188 1.59 -10.02 25.33
CA ILE A 188 2.56 -10.43 24.31
C ILE A 188 1.92 -11.40 23.31
N GLU A 189 1.08 -12.32 23.79
CA GLU A 189 0.37 -13.26 22.95
C GLU A 189 -0.63 -12.58 22.03
N LYS A 190 -1.45 -11.67 22.57
CA LYS A 190 -2.39 -10.86 21.79
C LYS A 190 -1.67 -10.07 20.69
N ARG A 191 -0.63 -9.30 21.05
CA ARG A 191 0.16 -8.48 20.10
C ARG A 191 0.85 -9.34 19.04
N PHE A 192 1.25 -10.56 19.38
CA PHE A 192 1.82 -11.49 18.40
C PHE A 192 0.77 -12.04 17.43
N SER A 193 -0.41 -12.41 17.92
CA SER A 193 -1.52 -12.86 17.08
C SER A 193 -1.93 -11.78 16.08
N GLU A 194 -2.02 -10.53 16.52
CA GLU A 194 -2.25 -9.36 15.66
C GLU A 194 -1.16 -9.25 14.57
N ARG A 195 0.12 -9.42 14.92
CA ARG A 195 1.23 -9.39 13.96
C ARG A 195 1.21 -10.54 12.97
N GLU A 196 0.88 -11.75 13.40
CA GLU A 196 0.79 -12.91 12.48
C GLU A 196 -0.43 -12.79 11.56
N GLN A 197 -1.55 -12.21 12.02
CA GLN A 197 -2.67 -11.84 11.16
C GLN A 197 -2.24 -10.78 10.12
N ALA A 198 -1.53 -9.74 10.55
CA ALA A 198 -0.99 -8.71 9.66
C ALA A 198 0.02 -9.22 8.62
N LYS A 199 0.70 -10.35 8.88
CA LYS A 199 1.56 -11.01 7.88
C LYS A 199 0.79 -11.70 6.78
N LYS A 200 -0.38 -12.25 7.09
CA LYS A 200 -1.22 -12.98 6.13
C LYS A 200 -2.03 -12.02 5.27
N GLY A 201 -2.40 -10.86 5.80
CA GLY A 201 -3.14 -9.82 5.09
C GLY A 201 -2.29 -8.98 4.13
N LYS A 202 -2.97 -8.19 3.29
CA LYS A 202 -2.33 -7.10 2.54
C LYS A 202 -1.88 -6.02 3.52
N LYS A 203 -0.71 -5.41 3.23
CA LYS A 203 -0.22 -4.28 4.03
C LYS A 203 -1.15 -3.10 3.84
N LYS A 204 -1.80 -2.65 4.90
CA LYS A 204 -2.64 -1.46 4.91
C LYS A 204 -1.91 -0.28 5.55
N ILE A 205 -1.95 0.88 4.91
CA ILE A 205 -1.35 2.12 5.41
C ILE A 205 -1.93 2.45 6.79
N GLY A 206 -1.08 2.81 7.74
CA GLY A 206 -1.46 3.16 9.11
C GLY A 206 -1.69 1.98 10.06
N HIS A 207 -1.89 0.77 9.54
CA HIS A 207 -2.06 -0.44 10.35
C HIS A 207 -0.73 -1.13 10.66
N ILE A 208 -0.71 -1.94 11.73
CA ILE A 208 0.44 -2.77 12.07
C ILE A 208 0.76 -3.74 10.93
N SER A 209 2.03 -3.81 10.56
CA SER A 209 2.54 -4.80 9.62
C SER A 209 3.20 -5.98 10.36
N GLY A 210 3.60 -7.01 9.62
CA GLY A 210 4.20 -8.22 10.20
C GLY A 210 5.47 -8.03 11.05
N ASN A 211 6.15 -6.88 10.93
CA ASN A 211 7.30 -6.53 11.77
C ASN A 211 6.89 -5.86 13.10
N GLY A 212 5.59 -5.62 13.33
CA GLY A 212 5.06 -4.98 14.53
C GLY A 212 5.05 -3.45 14.49
N ARG A 213 5.58 -2.82 13.43
CA ARG A 213 5.48 -1.38 13.19
C ARG A 213 4.30 -1.06 12.28
N LYS A 214 3.75 0.14 12.44
CA LYS A 214 2.75 0.68 11.52
C LYS A 214 3.34 0.78 10.11
N HIS A 215 2.53 0.44 9.11
CA HIS A 215 2.89 0.60 7.71
C HIS A 215 2.69 2.06 7.33
N VAL A 216 3.70 2.87 7.60
CA VAL A 216 3.73 4.31 7.31
C VAL A 216 5.04 4.66 6.62
N PRO A 217 5.07 5.71 5.78
CA PRO A 217 6.31 6.18 5.19
C PRO A 217 7.26 6.64 6.30
N ASP A 218 8.54 6.45 6.06
CA ASP A 218 9.57 6.95 6.96
C ASP A 218 9.53 8.49 7.01
N PRO A 219 9.68 9.14 8.18
CA PRO A 219 9.66 10.59 8.30
C PRO A 219 10.66 11.31 7.38
N GLU A 220 11.85 10.76 7.20
CA GLU A 220 12.87 11.34 6.31
C GLU A 220 12.41 11.27 4.84
N THR A 221 11.71 10.20 4.47
CA THR A 221 11.13 10.03 3.13
C THR A 221 9.97 11.01 2.91
N VAL A 222 9.15 11.26 3.94
CA VAL A 222 8.07 12.24 3.87
C VAL A 222 8.64 13.64 3.62
N GLU A 223 9.67 14.04 4.36
CA GLU A 223 10.27 15.37 4.19
C GLU A 223 10.96 15.50 2.83
N ARG A 224 11.71 14.47 2.41
CA ARG A 224 12.39 14.45 1.10
C ARG A 224 11.44 14.70 -0.07
N TYR A 225 10.22 14.18 -0.02
CA TYR A 225 9.24 14.33 -1.10
C TYR A 225 8.17 15.39 -0.83
N ARG A 226 8.27 16.17 0.25
CA ARG A 226 7.25 17.14 0.67
C ARG A 226 6.96 18.17 -0.42
N GLU A 227 8.00 18.84 -0.93
CA GLU A 227 7.86 19.84 -1.99
C GLU A 227 7.31 19.23 -3.30
N ALA A 228 7.85 18.08 -3.72
CA ALA A 228 7.37 17.38 -4.91
C ALA A 228 5.89 16.97 -4.78
N LEU A 229 5.44 16.60 -3.58
CA LEU A 229 4.05 16.23 -3.31
C LEU A 229 3.13 17.45 -3.34
N GLU A 230 3.55 18.60 -2.79
CA GLU A 230 2.82 19.86 -2.88
C GLU A 230 2.66 20.31 -4.34
N LEU A 231 3.74 20.28 -5.13
CA LEU A 231 3.70 20.54 -6.57
C LEU A 231 2.76 19.55 -7.28
N TYR A 232 2.81 18.27 -6.90
CA TYR A 232 1.92 17.26 -7.47
C TYR A 232 0.45 17.57 -7.19
N ARG A 233 0.08 18.00 -5.98
CA ARG A 233 -1.32 18.34 -5.66
C ARG A 233 -1.80 19.57 -6.42
N ASN A 234 -1.00 20.63 -6.39
CA ASN A 234 -1.47 21.96 -6.74
C ASN A 234 -1.21 22.35 -8.20
N THR A 235 -0.30 21.68 -8.90
CA THR A 235 0.08 22.05 -10.27
C THR A 235 -0.37 21.03 -11.32
N ASN A 236 -0.46 21.50 -12.56
CA ASN A 236 -0.77 20.66 -13.73
C ASN A 236 0.48 20.07 -14.39
N LEU A 237 1.66 20.29 -13.80
CA LEU A 237 2.95 19.82 -14.32
C LEU A 237 3.00 18.30 -14.48
N ILE A 238 3.80 17.80 -15.42
CA ILE A 238 4.06 16.36 -15.48
C ILE A 238 5.03 15.95 -14.37
N VAL A 239 5.00 14.68 -13.99
CA VAL A 239 5.85 14.17 -12.90
C VAL A 239 7.34 14.45 -13.16
N LYS A 240 7.79 14.43 -14.42
CA LYS A 240 9.19 14.74 -14.79
C LYS A 240 9.58 16.17 -14.40
N ASP A 241 8.73 17.15 -14.71
CA ASP A 241 9.00 18.56 -14.41
C ASP A 241 8.94 18.82 -12.90
N ILE A 242 8.01 18.16 -12.20
CA ILE A 242 7.89 18.24 -10.74
C ILE A 242 9.18 17.78 -10.07
N VAL A 243 9.70 16.61 -10.46
CA VAL A 243 10.90 16.06 -9.82
C VAL A 243 12.15 16.85 -10.18
N GLN A 244 12.21 17.42 -11.39
CA GLN A 244 13.28 18.33 -11.79
C GLN A 244 13.28 19.60 -10.94
N ARG A 245 12.10 20.18 -10.67
CA ARG A 245 11.97 21.39 -9.85
C ARG A 245 12.28 21.14 -8.38
N ALA A 246 11.81 20.03 -7.83
CA ALA A 246 12.04 19.66 -6.43
C ALA A 246 13.40 18.98 -6.18
N GLY A 247 14.19 18.71 -7.23
CA GLY A 247 15.50 18.07 -7.10
C GLY A 247 15.47 16.62 -6.59
N VAL A 248 14.40 15.87 -6.85
CA VAL A 248 14.22 14.48 -6.36
C VAL A 248 14.33 13.44 -7.48
N PRO A 249 14.69 12.18 -7.18
CA PRO A 249 14.75 11.14 -8.21
C PRO A 249 13.36 10.74 -8.74
N LEU A 250 13.23 10.66 -10.06
CA LEU A 250 11.97 10.34 -10.75
C LEU A 250 11.37 9.00 -10.29
N GLU A 251 12.16 7.93 -10.31
CA GLU A 251 11.67 6.59 -9.94
C GLU A 251 11.35 6.50 -8.45
N GLY A 252 12.11 7.18 -7.61
CA GLY A 252 11.85 7.26 -6.17
C GLY A 252 10.50 7.95 -5.88
N PHE A 253 10.23 9.08 -6.53
CA PHE A 253 8.96 9.78 -6.35
C PHE A 253 7.77 9.01 -6.92
N ARG A 254 7.93 8.33 -8.07
CA ARG A 254 6.91 7.44 -8.63
C ARG A 254 6.56 6.29 -7.70
N TYR A 255 7.58 5.68 -7.10
CA TYR A 255 7.40 4.64 -6.09
C TYR A 255 6.68 5.20 -4.86
N TYR A 256 7.09 6.37 -4.38
CA TYR A 256 6.47 7.04 -3.24
C TYR A 256 4.98 7.32 -3.45
N LEU A 257 4.61 7.87 -4.61
CA LEU A 257 3.21 8.10 -4.99
C LEU A 257 2.40 6.79 -5.06
N ARG A 258 2.95 5.75 -5.70
CA ARG A 258 2.25 4.47 -5.87
C ARG A 258 2.06 3.75 -4.53
N THR A 259 3.01 3.85 -3.63
CA THR A 259 2.95 3.16 -2.33
C THR A 259 2.09 3.91 -1.33
N TRP A 260 2.16 5.25 -1.28
CA TRP A 260 1.59 6.03 -0.18
C TRP A 260 0.44 6.96 -0.57
N HIS A 261 0.33 7.34 -1.85
CA HIS A 261 -0.60 8.39 -2.32
C HIS A 261 -1.38 7.95 -3.58
N ARG A 262 -1.94 6.73 -3.57
CA ARG A 262 -2.73 6.19 -4.69
C ARG A 262 -4.03 6.96 -4.91
N ASP A 263 -4.58 7.53 -3.85
CA ASP A 263 -5.70 8.48 -3.87
C ASP A 263 -5.36 9.72 -4.70
N LEU A 264 -4.22 10.38 -4.44
CA LEU A 264 -3.79 11.53 -5.23
C LEU A 264 -3.55 11.16 -6.71
N MET A 265 -3.08 9.94 -6.97
CA MET A 265 -2.94 9.45 -8.35
C MET A 265 -4.29 9.25 -9.04
N LEU A 266 -5.31 8.83 -8.30
CA LEU A 266 -6.67 8.66 -8.81
C LEU A 266 -7.34 10.03 -9.05
N GLU A 267 -7.21 10.95 -8.10
CA GLU A 267 -7.71 12.32 -8.20
C GLU A 267 -7.09 13.05 -9.39
N ARG A 268 -5.77 12.89 -9.63
CA ARG A 268 -5.11 13.48 -10.80
C ARG A 268 -5.62 12.92 -12.13
N ARG A 269 -6.22 11.73 -12.12
CA ARG A 269 -6.91 11.14 -13.29
C ARG A 269 -8.36 11.63 -13.41
N GLY A 270 -8.81 12.56 -12.58
CA GLY A 270 -10.18 13.09 -12.61
C GLY A 270 -11.23 12.17 -11.98
N MET A 271 -10.81 11.15 -11.21
CA MET A 271 -11.71 10.23 -10.53
C MET A 271 -11.71 10.53 -9.03
N SER A 272 -12.88 10.49 -8.39
CA SER A 272 -12.98 10.68 -6.95
C SER A 272 -12.40 9.47 -6.19
N ALA A 273 -11.53 9.75 -5.23
CA ALA A 273 -11.06 8.78 -4.25
C ALA A 273 -11.97 8.71 -3.00
N ALA A 274 -13.03 9.53 -2.93
CA ALA A 274 -13.91 9.59 -1.77
C ALA A 274 -14.57 8.23 -1.50
N GLY A 275 -14.47 7.76 -0.24
CA GLY A 275 -15.05 6.50 0.21
C GLY A 275 -14.28 5.24 -0.19
N LYS A 276 -13.12 5.35 -0.86
CA LYS A 276 -12.26 4.20 -1.18
C LYS A 276 -11.05 4.14 -0.25
N ASP A 277 -10.76 2.95 0.28
CA ASP A 277 -9.51 2.70 0.98
C ASP A 277 -8.34 2.87 -0.01
N ARG A 278 -7.32 3.65 0.37
CA ARG A 278 -6.17 4.00 -0.49
C ARG A 278 -5.49 2.76 -1.05
N ASP A 279 -5.43 1.71 -0.24
CA ASP A 279 -4.76 0.46 -0.59
C ASP A 279 -5.53 -0.39 -1.60
N ASP A 280 -6.84 -0.18 -1.69
CA ASP A 280 -7.74 -0.91 -2.60
C ASP A 280 -7.93 -0.18 -3.96
N ILE A 281 -7.32 0.99 -4.13
CA ILE A 281 -7.40 1.75 -5.40
C ILE A 281 -6.61 1.04 -6.51
N ASP A 282 -7.30 0.32 -7.39
CA ASP A 282 -6.68 -0.25 -8.58
C ASP A 282 -6.43 0.81 -9.68
N LEU A 283 -5.15 1.19 -9.81
CA LEU A 283 -4.68 2.13 -10.82
C LEU A 283 -4.45 1.49 -12.20
N SER A 284 -4.62 0.17 -12.35
CA SER A 284 -4.49 -0.52 -13.63
C SER A 284 -5.77 -0.44 -14.47
N ILE A 285 -6.93 -0.52 -13.81
CA ILE A 285 -8.25 -0.48 -14.45
C ILE A 285 -8.62 0.96 -14.87
N THR A 286 -8.11 1.95 -14.16
CA THR A 286 -8.40 3.36 -14.47
C THR A 286 -7.53 3.87 -15.62
N LYS A 287 -8.18 4.47 -16.62
CA LYS A 287 -7.49 5.18 -17.72
C LYS A 287 -6.55 6.24 -17.16
N ARG A 288 -5.38 6.36 -17.78
CA ARG A 288 -4.36 7.34 -17.39
C ARG A 288 -4.66 8.67 -18.06
N TYR A 289 -5.33 9.56 -17.35
CA TYR A 289 -5.52 10.94 -17.79
C TYR A 289 -4.43 11.85 -17.22
N LEU A 290 -3.91 12.75 -18.06
CA LEU A 290 -2.93 13.74 -17.65
C LEU A 290 -3.60 15.09 -17.43
N LYS A 291 -3.44 15.62 -16.22
CA LYS A 291 -3.89 16.97 -15.85
C LYS A 291 -3.30 18.06 -16.77
N SER A 292 -2.06 17.87 -17.24
CA SER A 292 -1.42 18.75 -18.23
C SER A 292 -2.15 18.78 -19.57
N THR A 293 -2.64 17.63 -20.04
CA THR A 293 -3.40 17.54 -21.28
C THR A 293 -4.76 18.21 -21.15
N SER A 294 -5.42 18.05 -19.99
CA SER A 294 -6.67 18.77 -19.71
C SER A 294 -6.46 20.28 -19.69
N ALA A 295 -5.43 20.76 -18.99
CA ALA A 295 -5.08 22.18 -18.96
C ALA A 295 -4.78 22.74 -20.36
N LYS A 296 -4.10 21.98 -21.23
CA LYS A 296 -3.82 22.37 -22.62
C LYS A 296 -5.10 22.66 -23.42
N TYR A 297 -6.18 21.92 -23.18
CA TYR A 297 -7.43 22.05 -23.92
C TYR A 297 -8.48 22.94 -23.25
N ALA A 298 -8.27 23.35 -21.99
CA ALA A 298 -9.25 24.06 -21.18
C ALA A 298 -9.74 25.36 -21.86
N ASP A 299 -8.84 26.26 -22.22
CA ASP A 299 -9.21 27.55 -22.83
C ASP A 299 -9.95 27.38 -24.17
N ALA A 300 -9.56 26.38 -24.95
CA ALA A 300 -10.22 26.05 -26.22
C ALA A 300 -11.63 25.47 -26.00
N ILE A 301 -11.83 24.68 -24.95
CA ILE A 301 -13.14 24.13 -24.55
C ILE A 301 -14.04 25.26 -24.03
N ASP A 302 -13.53 26.14 -23.19
CA ASP A 302 -14.30 27.26 -22.64
C ASP A 302 -14.74 28.23 -23.74
N SER A 303 -13.86 28.53 -24.70
CA SER A 303 -14.21 29.27 -25.91
C SER A 303 -15.30 28.59 -26.74
N LEU A 304 -15.27 27.25 -26.87
CA LEU A 304 -16.32 26.49 -27.57
C LEU A 304 -17.66 26.48 -26.82
N LYS A 305 -17.63 26.43 -25.48
CA LYS A 305 -18.83 26.49 -24.64
C LYS A 305 -19.48 27.87 -24.71
N ALA A 306 -18.68 28.94 -24.72
CA ALA A 306 -19.16 30.31 -24.85
C ALA A 306 -19.69 30.61 -26.26
N ASN A 307 -18.96 30.20 -27.31
CA ASN A 307 -19.29 30.50 -28.70
C ASN A 307 -19.20 29.23 -29.57
N PRO A 308 -20.32 28.54 -29.82
CA PRO A 308 -20.34 27.30 -30.59
C PRO A 308 -19.85 27.53 -32.04
N ARG A 309 -18.62 27.11 -32.34
CA ARG A 309 -17.95 27.26 -33.64
C ARG A 309 -17.40 25.91 -34.12
N GLN A 310 -16.97 25.87 -35.39
CA GLN A 310 -16.32 24.67 -35.94
C GLN A 310 -15.06 24.32 -35.13
N VAL A 311 -14.96 23.07 -34.67
CA VAL A 311 -13.84 22.58 -33.84
C VAL A 311 -12.48 22.81 -34.50
N ALA A 312 -12.38 22.67 -35.82
CA ALA A 312 -11.13 22.91 -36.55
C ALA A 312 -10.66 24.37 -36.47
N LYS A 313 -11.60 25.32 -36.49
CA LYS A 313 -11.29 26.74 -36.42
C LYS A 313 -10.76 27.09 -35.03
N VAL A 314 -11.44 26.60 -33.98
CA VAL A 314 -10.97 26.80 -32.60
C VAL A 314 -9.62 26.10 -32.38
N ALA A 315 -9.44 24.89 -32.91
CA ALA A 315 -8.15 24.22 -32.81
C ALA A 315 -7.02 25.07 -33.42
N ALA A 316 -7.22 25.67 -34.60
CA ALA A 316 -6.24 26.55 -35.22
C ALA A 316 -5.98 27.83 -34.40
N GLU A 317 -7.04 28.47 -33.86
CA GLU A 317 -6.93 29.67 -33.01
C GLU A 317 -6.05 29.42 -31.77
N PHE A 318 -6.13 28.21 -31.18
CA PHE A 318 -5.39 27.84 -29.98
C PHE A 318 -4.11 27.02 -30.28
N GLY A 319 -3.69 26.91 -31.55
CA GLY A 319 -2.47 26.16 -31.94
C GLY A 319 -2.55 24.65 -31.66
N LEU A 320 -3.75 24.08 -31.65
CA LEU A 320 -4.04 22.68 -31.38
C LEU A 320 -4.21 21.89 -32.69
N HIS A 321 -3.84 20.61 -32.66
CA HIS A 321 -4.11 19.71 -33.79
C HIS A 321 -5.62 19.38 -33.86
N PRO A 322 -6.32 19.69 -34.97
CA PRO A 322 -7.79 19.58 -35.04
C PRO A 322 -8.34 18.19 -34.73
N GLU A 323 -7.73 17.14 -35.25
CA GLU A 323 -8.26 15.78 -35.08
C GLU A 323 -8.04 15.24 -33.67
N THR A 324 -6.88 15.56 -33.08
CA THR A 324 -6.58 15.19 -31.69
C THR A 324 -7.51 15.90 -30.72
N PHE A 325 -7.83 17.16 -30.99
CA PHE A 325 -8.79 17.92 -30.19
C PHE A 325 -10.23 17.39 -30.32
N ARG A 326 -10.67 17.00 -31.54
CA ARG A 326 -11.96 16.32 -31.72
C ARG A 326 -12.07 15.01 -30.95
N MET A 327 -11.04 14.17 -31.01
CA MET A 327 -10.99 12.92 -30.25
C MET A 327 -11.07 13.19 -28.75
N TYR A 328 -10.33 14.20 -28.26
CA TYR A 328 -10.36 14.61 -26.86
C TYR A 328 -11.76 15.07 -26.43
N LEU A 329 -12.44 15.92 -27.21
CA LEU A 329 -13.80 16.37 -26.94
C LEU A 329 -14.78 15.19 -26.89
N LYS A 330 -14.66 14.23 -27.80
CA LYS A 330 -15.54 13.04 -27.82
C LYS A 330 -15.41 12.20 -26.55
N GLU A 331 -14.20 12.10 -26.00
CA GLU A 331 -13.91 11.30 -24.81
C GLU A 331 -14.23 12.02 -23.50
N HIS A 332 -13.91 13.32 -23.40
CA HIS A 332 -13.96 14.09 -22.16
C HIS A 332 -15.16 15.02 -22.03
N GLU A 333 -15.71 15.49 -23.15
CA GLU A 333 -16.83 16.43 -23.21
C GLU A 333 -17.88 15.91 -24.21
N PRO A 334 -18.45 14.69 -23.98
CA PRO A 334 -19.25 14.00 -24.98
C PRO A 334 -20.53 14.76 -25.35
N GLU A 335 -21.09 15.54 -24.43
CA GLU A 335 -22.26 16.39 -24.68
C GLU A 335 -21.92 17.54 -25.64
N LEU A 336 -20.81 18.24 -25.38
CA LEU A 336 -20.30 19.28 -26.27
C LEU A 336 -19.94 18.69 -27.64
N SER A 337 -19.30 17.52 -27.67
CA SER A 337 -18.99 16.81 -28.91
C SER A 337 -20.25 16.40 -29.69
N LYS A 338 -21.32 15.96 -29.02
CA LYS A 338 -22.60 15.63 -29.67
C LYS A 338 -23.30 16.87 -30.22
N ARG A 339 -23.20 18.00 -29.53
CA ARG A 339 -23.76 19.29 -29.97
C ARG A 339 -23.04 19.84 -31.20
N LEU A 340 -21.71 19.72 -31.23
CA LEU A 340 -20.87 20.16 -32.34
C LEU A 340 -20.78 19.13 -33.48
N GLY A 341 -21.31 17.93 -33.28
CA GLY A 341 -21.22 16.81 -34.19
C GLY A 341 -22.20 16.86 -35.36
N MET A 342 -22.13 15.82 -36.19
CA MET A 342 -23.08 15.60 -37.29
C MET A 342 -24.31 14.86 -36.78
N MET A 343 -25.48 15.17 -37.31
CA MET A 343 -26.74 14.46 -37.08
C MET A 343 -27.22 13.76 -38.35
N LYS A 344 -28.02 12.70 -38.19
CA LYS A 344 -28.76 12.09 -39.31
C LYS A 344 -30.06 12.87 -39.50
N ALA A 345 -30.26 13.44 -40.69
CA ALA A 345 -31.50 14.07 -41.09
C ALA A 345 -32.57 13.01 -41.43
N ALA A 346 -33.84 13.42 -41.49
CA ALA A 346 -34.98 12.53 -41.78
C ALA A 346 -34.85 11.79 -43.12
N ASN A 347 -34.09 12.34 -44.06
CA ASN A 347 -33.77 11.73 -45.35
C ASN A 347 -32.53 10.79 -45.32
N GLY A 348 -32.06 10.41 -44.13
CA GLY A 348 -30.92 9.49 -43.95
C GLY A 348 -29.54 10.11 -44.17
N LYS A 349 -29.46 11.36 -44.65
CA LYS A 349 -28.19 12.08 -44.87
C LYS A 349 -27.57 12.57 -43.57
N THR A 350 -26.24 12.65 -43.55
CA THR A 350 -25.47 13.14 -42.40
C THR A 350 -25.20 14.63 -42.57
N VAL A 351 -25.76 15.47 -41.70
CA VAL A 351 -25.69 16.94 -41.78
C VAL A 351 -25.12 17.53 -40.50
N SER A 352 -24.46 18.68 -40.58
CA SER A 352 -24.02 19.40 -39.38
C SER A 352 -25.24 19.84 -38.57
N ARG A 353 -25.26 19.51 -37.27
CA ARG A 353 -26.38 19.84 -36.39
C ARG A 353 -26.59 21.35 -36.27
N GLN A 354 -25.51 22.12 -36.17
CA GLN A 354 -25.57 23.58 -36.17
C GLN A 354 -26.13 24.16 -37.47
N ALA A 355 -25.77 23.59 -38.63
CA ALA A 355 -26.30 24.05 -39.91
C ALA A 355 -27.79 23.68 -40.06
N ALA A 356 -28.17 22.49 -39.59
CA ALA A 356 -29.56 22.06 -39.55
C ALA A 356 -30.41 22.99 -38.67
N GLU A 357 -29.94 23.30 -37.45
CA GLU A 357 -30.61 24.23 -36.55
C GLU A 357 -30.67 25.65 -37.14
N LYS A 358 -29.56 26.15 -37.71
CA LYS A 358 -29.50 27.48 -38.34
C LYS A 358 -30.47 27.65 -39.51
N TYR A 359 -30.63 26.61 -40.33
CA TYR A 359 -31.45 26.67 -41.53
C TYR A 359 -32.84 26.05 -41.36
N ALA A 360 -33.17 25.48 -40.19
CA ALA A 360 -34.43 24.75 -39.96
C ALA A 360 -35.65 25.59 -40.31
N GLU A 361 -35.70 26.84 -39.84
CA GLU A 361 -36.82 27.74 -40.11
C GLU A 361 -36.90 28.15 -41.58
N ALA A 362 -35.75 28.42 -42.21
CA ALA A 362 -35.68 28.75 -43.63
C ALA A 362 -36.15 27.59 -44.52
N VAL A 363 -35.76 26.37 -44.17
CA VAL A 363 -36.19 25.15 -44.85
C VAL A 363 -37.68 24.93 -44.66
N ARG A 364 -38.20 25.04 -43.43
CA ARG A 364 -39.65 24.92 -43.16
C ARG A 364 -40.46 25.90 -44.00
N LEU A 365 -40.07 27.18 -44.02
CA LEU A 365 -40.75 28.21 -44.81
C LEU A 365 -40.68 27.89 -46.31
N TYR A 366 -39.53 27.44 -46.80
CA TYR A 366 -39.39 27.05 -48.20
C TYR A 366 -40.26 25.84 -48.56
N GLU A 367 -40.40 24.87 -47.65
CA GLU A 367 -41.26 23.69 -47.84
C GLU A 367 -42.76 23.99 -47.86
N THR A 368 -43.21 24.99 -47.09
CA THR A 368 -44.64 25.21 -46.82
C THR A 368 -45.22 26.44 -47.51
N THR A 369 -44.39 27.27 -48.14
CA THR A 369 -44.82 28.52 -48.80
C THR A 369 -44.35 28.57 -50.25
N ASP A 370 -44.95 29.46 -51.03
CA ASP A 370 -44.55 29.81 -52.40
C ASP A 370 -43.49 30.92 -52.44
N GLU A 371 -42.99 31.37 -51.28
CA GLU A 371 -41.95 32.39 -51.19
C GLU A 371 -40.62 31.89 -51.78
N GLU A 372 -40.01 32.72 -52.63
CA GLU A 372 -38.69 32.40 -53.17
C GLU A 372 -37.64 32.29 -52.06
N LEU A 373 -36.74 31.30 -52.19
CA LEU A 373 -35.65 31.07 -51.23
C LEU A 373 -34.77 32.32 -51.01
N LYS A 374 -34.65 33.18 -52.02
CA LYS A 374 -33.90 34.45 -51.94
C LYS A 374 -34.60 35.47 -51.03
N SER A 375 -35.93 35.49 -51.01
CA SER A 375 -36.73 36.32 -50.11
C SER A 375 -36.63 35.81 -48.67
N ILE A 376 -36.78 34.50 -48.47
CA ILE A 376 -36.66 33.84 -47.16
C ILE A 376 -35.26 34.09 -46.57
N ALA A 377 -34.21 33.97 -47.39
CA ALA A 377 -32.84 34.26 -46.96
C ALA A 377 -32.69 35.71 -46.47
N ARG A 378 -33.25 36.68 -47.20
CA ARG A 378 -33.19 38.11 -46.81
C ARG A 378 -33.96 38.36 -45.51
N ARG A 379 -35.16 37.80 -45.37
CA ARG A 379 -36.03 37.95 -44.18
C ARG A 379 -35.36 37.41 -42.92
N LEU A 380 -34.68 36.27 -43.01
CA LEU A 380 -34.03 35.62 -41.88
C LEU A 380 -32.57 36.06 -41.67
N GLY A 381 -32.07 37.06 -42.42
CA GLY A 381 -30.68 37.52 -42.33
C GLY A 381 -29.65 36.45 -42.71
N LEU A 382 -30.03 35.50 -43.58
CA LEU A 382 -29.18 34.39 -44.02
C LEU A 382 -28.51 34.69 -45.36
N VAL A 383 -27.28 34.21 -45.52
CA VAL A 383 -26.57 34.30 -46.81
C VAL A 383 -27.21 33.33 -47.82
N TYR A 384 -27.84 33.89 -48.85
CA TYR A 384 -28.58 33.13 -49.88
C TYR A 384 -27.75 31.98 -50.48
N ASN A 385 -26.50 32.23 -50.86
CA ASN A 385 -25.65 31.21 -51.48
C ASN A 385 -25.39 30.02 -50.54
N SER A 386 -25.23 30.29 -49.25
CA SER A 386 -25.03 29.24 -48.23
C SER A 386 -26.31 28.45 -47.96
N LEU A 387 -27.46 29.13 -47.86
CA LEU A 387 -28.77 28.50 -47.70
C LEU A 387 -29.15 27.67 -48.93
N GLY A 388 -29.03 28.23 -50.14
CA GLY A 388 -29.32 27.53 -51.40
C GLY A 388 -28.36 26.36 -51.69
N GLY A 389 -27.11 26.46 -51.24
CA GLY A 389 -26.18 25.32 -51.24
C GLY A 389 -26.60 24.22 -50.26
N TYR A 390 -27.06 24.60 -49.05
CA TYR A 390 -27.54 23.66 -48.05
C TYR A 390 -28.80 22.91 -48.51
N VAL A 391 -29.83 23.63 -48.97
CA VAL A 391 -31.09 23.03 -49.44
C VAL A 391 -30.86 22.02 -50.57
N ARG A 392 -30.06 22.37 -51.59
CA ARG A 392 -29.75 21.44 -52.70
C ARG A 392 -29.07 20.15 -52.27
N ARG A 393 -28.12 20.23 -51.32
CA ARG A 393 -27.32 19.06 -50.91
C ARG A 393 -28.05 18.21 -49.88
N ASN A 394 -28.78 18.84 -48.97
CA ASN A 394 -29.26 18.22 -47.74
C ASN A 394 -30.78 18.11 -47.62
N CYS A 395 -31.56 18.88 -48.38
CA CYS A 395 -33.03 18.88 -48.33
C CYS A 395 -33.64 18.88 -49.75
N PRO A 396 -33.34 17.88 -50.61
CA PRO A 396 -33.92 17.80 -51.94
C PRO A 396 -35.44 17.64 -51.91
N GLU A 397 -35.98 16.98 -50.88
CA GLU A 397 -37.43 16.81 -50.68
C GLU A 397 -38.11 18.17 -50.47
N ALA A 398 -37.43 19.10 -49.79
CA ALA A 398 -37.95 20.42 -49.53
C ALA A 398 -38.17 21.22 -50.82
N LYS A 399 -37.22 21.07 -51.75
CA LYS A 399 -37.28 21.68 -53.08
C LYS A 399 -38.44 21.12 -53.90
N GLN A 400 -38.66 19.81 -53.87
CA GLN A 400 -39.77 19.16 -54.59
C GLN A 400 -41.14 19.64 -54.08
N ARG A 401 -41.30 19.78 -52.76
CA ARG A 401 -42.55 20.28 -52.15
C ARG A 401 -42.84 21.73 -52.52
N HIS A 402 -41.82 22.58 -52.50
CA HIS A 402 -41.93 23.96 -52.95
C HIS A 402 -42.32 24.06 -54.43
N GLU A 403 -41.67 23.28 -55.31
CA GLU A 403 -42.01 23.24 -56.74
C GLU A 403 -43.47 22.81 -56.98
N ALA A 404 -43.99 21.87 -56.18
CA ALA A 404 -45.39 21.46 -56.24
C ALA A 404 -46.36 22.57 -55.78
N ILE A 405 -46.02 23.35 -54.75
CA ILE A 405 -46.82 24.50 -54.28
C ILE A 405 -46.85 25.60 -55.35
N VAL A 406 -45.68 25.94 -55.91
CA VAL A 406 -45.56 26.96 -56.97
C VAL A 406 -46.28 26.52 -58.24
N ALA A 407 -46.26 25.23 -58.58
CA ALA A 407 -47.01 24.69 -59.73
C ALA A 407 -48.53 24.78 -59.52
N LYS A 408 -49.04 24.45 -58.33
CA LYS A 408 -50.47 24.56 -58.00
C LYS A 408 -50.98 26.00 -58.10
N LYS A 409 -50.19 26.98 -57.64
CA LYS A 409 -50.53 28.41 -57.74
C LYS A 409 -50.45 28.98 -59.15
N LYS A 410 -49.83 28.26 -60.11
CA LYS A 410 -49.82 28.65 -61.54
C LYS A 410 -50.99 28.05 -62.32
N THR A 411 -51.69 27.07 -61.75
CA THR A 411 -52.87 26.42 -62.34
C THR A 411 -54.19 26.96 -61.82
N ASP A 412 -54.16 27.74 -60.73
CA ASP A 412 -55.22 28.66 -60.28
C ASP A 412 -54.92 30.07 -60.83
#